data_AF-A0A2M8NNI5-F1
#
_entry.id   AF-A0A2M8NNI5-F1
#
_cell.length_a   1.000
_cell.length_b   1.000
_cell.length_c   1.000
_cell.angle_alpha   90.00
_cell.angle_beta   90.00
_cell.angle_gamma   90.00
#
_symmetry.space_group_name_H-M   'P 1'
#
loop_
_entity.id
_entity.type
_entity.pdbx_description
1 polymer ?
#
loop_
_entity_poly.entity_id
_entity_poly.type
_entity_poly.pdbx_seq_one_letter_code
_entity_poly.pdbx_strand_id
1 'polypeptide(L)'
;MPTPFTHLAIAQRLLKDGHIPLAYRDFLMAHADAFLLGNIAADARVGAGMPREFTHFYQYGQHITQNPWRVMIERNPDLLRPHSAPQRAFVAGYVAHLSVDEHWSKYMVAPHFVGKSWDDHPPQFKFYMLHIILIAMDERDLAILE
;
A
#
# COMPACT_ATOMS: atom_id res chain seq x y z
N MET A 1 9.16 1.14 -1.05
CA MET A 1 7.85 0.76 -0.49
C MET A 1 7.62 -0.70 -0.81
N PRO A 2 6.70 -1.40 -0.11
CA PRO A 2 6.26 -2.71 -0.55
C PRO A 2 5.84 -2.66 -2.02
N THR A 3 6.08 -3.73 -2.76
CA THR A 3 5.74 -3.77 -4.18
C THR A 3 4.30 -4.24 -4.37
N PRO A 4 3.75 -4.18 -5.59
CA PRO A 4 2.44 -4.73 -5.89
C PRO A 4 2.25 -6.18 -5.43
N PHE A 5 3.29 -7.03 -5.45
CA PHE A 5 3.20 -8.42 -4.98
C PHE A 5 2.89 -8.50 -3.49
N THR A 6 3.64 -7.75 -2.67
CA THR A 6 3.38 -7.67 -1.22
C THR A 6 2.00 -7.07 -0.93
N HIS A 7 1.58 -6.04 -1.68
CA HIS A 7 0.23 -5.48 -1.52
C HIS A 7 -0.87 -6.52 -1.80
N LEU A 8 -0.74 -7.30 -2.87
CA LEU A 8 -1.69 -8.37 -3.19
C LEU A 8 -1.68 -9.48 -2.14
N ALA A 9 -0.51 -9.90 -1.66
CA ALA A 9 -0.40 -10.92 -0.62
C ALA A 9 -1.06 -10.45 0.69
N ILE A 10 -0.86 -9.19 1.08
CA ILE A 10 -1.56 -8.60 2.23
C ILE A 10 -3.07 -8.52 1.96
N ALA A 11 -3.50 -8.10 0.78
CA ALA A 11 -4.91 -8.01 0.42
C ALA A 11 -5.61 -9.38 0.53
N GLN A 12 -5.01 -10.44 0.01
CA GLN A 12 -5.54 -11.80 0.13
C GLN A 12 -5.60 -12.27 1.59
N ARG A 13 -4.63 -11.88 2.43
CA ARG A 13 -4.69 -12.14 3.88
C ARG A 13 -5.83 -11.40 4.56
N LEU A 14 -6.09 -10.13 4.20
CA LEU A 14 -7.22 -9.36 4.74
C LEU A 14 -8.56 -10.02 4.42
N LEU A 15 -8.72 -10.60 3.22
CA LEU A 15 -9.93 -11.36 2.86
C LEU A 15 -10.16 -12.59 3.76
N LYS A 16 -9.12 -13.10 4.42
CA LYS A 16 -9.16 -14.28 5.28
C LYS A 16 -9.02 -13.93 6.77
N ASP A 17 -8.79 -12.67 7.14
CA ASP A 17 -8.50 -12.25 8.52
C ASP A 17 -9.74 -12.23 9.43
N GLY A 18 -9.74 -13.05 10.48
CA GLY A 18 -10.83 -13.15 11.45
C GLY A 18 -11.10 -11.87 12.25
N HIS A 19 -10.16 -10.92 12.31
CA HIS A 19 -10.39 -9.62 12.94
C HIS A 19 -11.28 -8.69 12.10
N ILE A 20 -11.41 -8.95 10.78
CA ILE A 20 -12.32 -8.23 9.92
C ILE A 20 -13.70 -8.90 9.99
N PRO A 21 -14.77 -8.15 10.35
CA PRO A 21 -16.12 -8.68 10.41
C PRO A 21 -16.50 -9.49 9.16
N LEU A 22 -17.13 -10.65 9.37
CA LEU A 22 -17.48 -11.59 8.30
C LEU A 22 -18.25 -10.90 7.16
N ALA A 23 -19.22 -10.05 7.49
CA ALA A 23 -19.99 -9.31 6.49
C ALA A 23 -19.14 -8.43 5.56
N TYR A 24 -18.04 -7.85 6.07
CA TYR A 24 -17.12 -7.06 5.25
C TYR A 24 -16.22 -7.96 4.41
N ARG A 25 -15.76 -9.09 4.96
CA ARG A 25 -14.99 -10.07 4.19
C ARG A 25 -15.82 -10.67 3.06
N ASP A 26 -17.06 -11.06 3.33
CA ASP A 26 -17.99 -11.59 2.32
C ASP A 26 -18.25 -10.56 1.21
N PHE A 27 -18.45 -9.29 1.58
CA PHE A 27 -18.61 -8.20 0.63
C PHE A 27 -17.36 -8.01 -0.25
N LEU A 28 -16.17 -7.97 0.36
CA LEU A 28 -14.91 -7.80 -0.37
C LEU A 28 -14.61 -9.02 -1.27
N MET A 29 -14.93 -10.23 -0.82
CA MET A 29 -14.77 -11.46 -1.59
C MET A 29 -15.71 -11.49 -2.81
N ALA A 30 -16.95 -11.02 -2.65
CA ALA A 30 -17.91 -10.91 -3.75
C ALA A 30 -17.48 -9.91 -4.85
N HIS A 31 -16.54 -9.02 -4.54
CA HIS A 31 -15.96 -8.02 -5.45
C HIS A 31 -14.42 -8.04 -5.38
N ALA A 32 -13.85 -9.24 -5.29
CA ALA A 32 -12.41 -9.43 -5.06
C ALA A 32 -11.56 -8.84 -6.18
N ASP A 33 -12.02 -8.92 -7.43
CA ASP A 33 -11.39 -8.31 -8.59
C ASP A 33 -11.15 -6.79 -8.41
N ALA A 34 -12.20 -6.06 -8.02
CA ALA A 34 -12.12 -4.63 -7.79
C ALA A 34 -11.29 -4.29 -6.54
N PHE A 35 -11.42 -5.08 -5.47
CA PHE A 35 -10.62 -4.91 -4.26
C PHE A 35 -9.12 -5.12 -4.50
N LEU A 36 -8.74 -6.19 -5.21
CA LEU A 36 -7.35 -6.48 -5.55
C LEU A 36 -6.78 -5.43 -6.50
N LEU A 37 -7.55 -4.99 -7.49
CA LEU A 37 -7.15 -3.88 -8.36
C LEU A 37 -6.90 -2.59 -7.56
N GLY A 38 -7.76 -2.26 -6.60
CA GLY A 38 -7.58 -1.12 -5.71
C GLY A 38 -6.27 -1.17 -4.91
N ASN A 39 -5.81 -2.37 -4.54
CA ASN A 39 -4.56 -2.54 -3.78
C ASN A 39 -3.29 -2.26 -4.59
N ILE A 40 -3.36 -2.26 -5.93
CA ILE A 40 -2.21 -2.06 -6.81
C ILE A 40 -2.35 -0.82 -7.72
N ALA A 41 -3.54 -0.21 -7.75
CA ALA A 41 -3.83 0.91 -8.64
C ALA A 41 -2.95 2.15 -8.36
N ALA A 42 -2.58 2.39 -7.11
CA ALA A 42 -1.73 3.53 -6.74
C ALA A 42 -0.30 3.42 -7.33
N ASP A 43 0.20 2.19 -7.48
CA ASP A 43 1.50 1.85 -8.05
C ASP A 43 1.50 1.75 -9.58
N ALA A 44 0.31 1.70 -10.20
CA ALA A 44 0.21 1.70 -11.65
C ALA A 44 0.83 3.00 -12.19
N ARG A 45 1.94 2.84 -12.93
CA ARG A 45 2.54 3.95 -13.68
C ARG A 45 1.65 4.24 -14.89
N VAL A 46 0.55 4.95 -14.66
CA VAL A 46 -0.30 5.42 -15.77
C VAL A 46 0.56 6.37 -16.59
N GLY A 47 0.83 5.98 -17.84
CA GLY A 47 1.86 6.60 -18.68
C GLY A 47 1.73 8.12 -18.75
N ALA A 48 2.72 8.82 -18.17
CA ALA A 48 3.00 10.26 -18.32
C ALA A 48 4.06 10.78 -17.31
N GLY A 49 4.60 9.94 -16.41
CA GLY A 49 5.52 10.42 -15.38
C GLY A 49 4.82 11.23 -14.27
N MET A 50 3.54 10.93 -14.01
CA MET A 50 2.81 11.51 -12.88
C MET A 50 3.61 11.30 -11.58
N PRO A 51 3.85 12.36 -10.78
CA PRO A 51 4.56 12.22 -9.53
C PRO A 51 3.80 11.31 -8.56
N ARG A 52 4.54 10.49 -7.81
CA ARG A 52 4.00 9.45 -6.94
C ARG A 52 3.01 9.99 -5.90
N GLU A 53 3.24 11.20 -5.41
CA GLU A 53 2.41 11.85 -4.39
C GLU A 53 0.97 12.12 -4.83
N PHE A 54 0.67 12.09 -6.14
CA PHE A 54 -0.68 12.25 -6.65
C PHE A 54 -1.53 10.99 -6.43
N THR A 55 -0.91 9.81 -6.44
CA THR A 55 -1.58 8.53 -6.19
C THR A 55 -1.39 8.03 -4.75
N HIS A 56 -0.27 8.40 -4.12
CA HIS A 56 0.03 7.95 -2.75
C HIS A 56 -0.31 8.98 -1.68
N PHE A 57 -0.61 10.22 -2.04
CA PHE A 57 -1.03 11.28 -1.13
C PHE A 57 0.00 11.69 -0.06
N TYR A 58 1.26 11.26 -0.20
CA TYR A 58 2.41 11.75 0.57
C TYR A 58 3.71 11.67 -0.27
N GLN A 59 4.73 12.43 0.13
CA GLN A 59 6.05 12.44 -0.50
C GLN A 59 7.08 11.67 0.34
N TYR A 60 8.07 11.08 -0.33
CA TYR A 60 9.19 10.44 0.37
C TYR A 60 9.98 11.44 1.21
N GLY A 61 10.47 10.97 2.35
CA GLY A 61 11.27 11.79 3.28
C GLY A 61 10.46 12.80 4.10
N GLN A 62 9.16 12.97 3.81
CA GLN A 62 8.28 13.79 4.65
C GLN A 62 7.71 12.97 5.80
N HIS A 63 7.52 13.64 6.94
CA HIS A 63 6.83 13.03 8.07
C HIS A 63 5.34 12.90 7.76
N ILE A 64 4.81 11.68 7.82
CA ILE A 64 3.38 11.40 7.62
C ILE A 64 2.62 11.83 8.89
N THR A 65 2.12 13.06 8.87
CA THR A 65 1.35 13.67 9.97
C THR A 65 -0.12 13.28 9.97
N GLN A 66 -0.64 12.84 8.81
CA GLN A 66 -2.02 12.41 8.60
C GLN A 66 -2.03 11.13 7.75
N ASN A 67 -2.96 10.23 8.03
CA ASN A 67 -3.09 8.99 7.27
C ASN A 67 -3.31 9.32 5.78
N PRO A 68 -2.51 8.77 4.84
CA PRO A 68 -2.62 9.11 3.42
C PRO A 68 -4.00 8.82 2.82
N TRP A 69 -4.71 7.79 3.31
CA TRP A 69 -6.08 7.52 2.87
C TRP A 69 -7.07 8.61 3.27
N ARG A 70 -6.83 9.35 4.37
CA ARG A 70 -7.67 10.50 4.73
C ARG A 70 -7.42 11.67 3.78
N VAL A 71 -6.15 11.93 3.45
CA VAL A 71 -5.77 12.94 2.45
C VAL A 71 -6.39 12.60 1.09
N MET A 72 -6.41 11.32 0.69
CA MET A 72 -7.10 10.86 -0.51
C MET A 72 -8.58 11.26 -0.53
N ILE A 73 -9.29 10.97 0.55
CA ILE A 73 -10.72 11.29 0.70
C ILE A 73 -10.96 12.80 0.74
N GLU A 74 -10.14 13.56 1.46
CA GLU A 74 -10.26 15.02 1.56
C GLU A 74 -10.07 15.69 0.20
N ARG A 75 -9.13 15.20 -0.61
CA ARG A 75 -8.90 15.69 -1.97
C ARG A 75 -9.92 15.17 -2.98
N ASN A 76 -10.59 14.05 -2.70
CA ASN A 76 -11.58 13.42 -3.58
C ASN A 76 -12.82 12.99 -2.78
N PRO A 77 -13.66 13.92 -2.29
CA PRO A 77 -14.76 13.60 -1.37
C PRO A 77 -15.79 12.62 -1.92
N ASP A 78 -15.95 12.56 -3.25
CA ASP A 78 -16.87 11.64 -3.92
C ASP A 78 -16.53 10.17 -3.68
N LEU A 79 -15.28 9.85 -3.31
CA LEU A 79 -14.87 8.48 -2.95
C LEU A 79 -15.59 7.96 -1.68
N LEU A 80 -16.14 8.83 -0.83
CA LEU A 80 -17.00 8.42 0.30
C LEU A 80 -18.40 7.95 -0.14
N ARG A 81 -18.79 8.21 -1.39
CA ARG A 81 -20.10 7.87 -1.94
C ARG A 81 -19.96 7.02 -3.20
N PRO A 82 -19.43 5.78 -3.09
CA PRO A 82 -19.26 4.91 -4.25
C PRO A 82 -20.62 4.63 -4.91
N HIS A 83 -20.66 4.77 -6.24
CA HIS A 83 -21.83 4.60 -7.08
C HIS A 83 -22.18 3.12 -7.35
N SER A 84 -21.25 2.21 -7.08
CA SER A 84 -21.44 0.77 -7.26
C SER A 84 -20.71 -0.05 -6.18
N ALA A 85 -21.12 -1.31 -6.02
CA ALA A 85 -20.47 -2.22 -5.09
C ALA A 85 -19.00 -2.54 -5.48
N PRO A 86 -18.67 -2.78 -6.77
CA PRO A 86 -17.26 -2.88 -7.19
C PRO A 86 -16.46 -1.62 -6.89
N GLN A 87 -17.01 -0.41 -7.12
CA GLN A 87 -16.30 0.83 -6.80
C GLN A 87 -16.02 0.94 -5.30
N ARG A 88 -16.96 0.54 -4.45
CA ARG A 88 -16.77 0.50 -2.99
C ARG A 88 -15.63 -0.45 -2.60
N ALA A 89 -15.59 -1.65 -3.20
CA ALA A 89 -14.52 -2.62 -2.96
C ALA A 89 -13.15 -2.08 -3.46
N PHE A 90 -13.12 -1.43 -4.63
CA PHE A 90 -11.93 -0.77 -5.15
C PHE A 90 -11.41 0.32 -4.19
N VAL A 91 -12.28 1.20 -3.70
CA VAL A 91 -11.90 2.23 -2.72
C VAL A 91 -11.38 1.60 -1.43
N ALA A 92 -12.00 0.53 -0.94
CA ALA A 92 -11.49 -0.21 0.22
C ALA A 92 -10.08 -0.79 -0.03
N GLY A 93 -9.82 -1.31 -1.24
CA GLY A 93 -8.49 -1.77 -1.65
C GLY A 93 -7.46 -0.65 -1.70
N TYR A 94 -7.83 0.53 -2.21
CA TYR A 94 -6.96 1.71 -2.24
C TYR A 94 -6.62 2.19 -0.83
N VAL A 95 -7.61 2.20 0.08
CA VAL A 95 -7.39 2.49 1.51
C VAL A 95 -6.42 1.49 2.12
N ALA A 96 -6.56 0.20 1.82
CA ALA A 96 -5.65 -0.85 2.31
C ALA A 96 -4.22 -0.64 1.81
N HIS A 97 -4.04 -0.36 0.51
CA HIS A 97 -2.75 0.00 -0.08
C HIS A 97 -2.07 1.14 0.69
N LEU A 98 -2.76 2.29 0.81
CA LEU A 98 -2.21 3.48 1.47
C LEU A 98 -1.89 3.24 2.96
N SER A 99 -2.67 2.37 3.63
CA SER A 99 -2.44 2.02 5.03
C SER A 99 -1.20 1.14 5.20
N VAL A 100 -0.97 0.18 4.29
CA VAL A 100 0.26 -0.63 4.27
C VAL A 100 1.47 0.24 4.02
N ASP A 101 1.36 1.18 3.09
CA ASP A 101 2.41 2.12 2.74
C ASP A 101 2.76 3.06 3.90
N GLU A 102 1.74 3.59 4.57
CA GLU A 102 1.92 4.38 5.78
C GLU A 102 2.64 3.57 6.87
N HIS A 103 2.18 2.34 7.13
CA HIS A 103 2.76 1.49 8.14
C HIS A 103 4.22 1.17 7.84
N TRP A 104 4.53 0.75 6.61
CA TRP A 104 5.90 0.48 6.18
C TRP A 104 6.80 1.71 6.27
N SER A 105 6.29 2.88 5.85
CA SER A 105 7.03 4.14 5.95
C SER A 105 7.37 4.48 7.40
N LYS A 106 6.38 4.42 8.30
CA LYS A 106 6.51 4.82 9.72
C LYS A 106 7.35 3.84 10.53
N TYR A 107 7.15 2.54 10.33
CA TYR A 107 7.70 1.52 11.22
C TYR A 107 8.84 0.70 10.62
N MET A 108 9.05 0.74 9.30
CA MET A 108 10.19 0.09 8.66
C MET A 108 11.21 1.11 8.13
N VAL A 109 10.81 1.95 7.17
CA VAL A 109 11.75 2.81 6.42
C VAL A 109 12.33 3.90 7.30
N ALA A 110 11.48 4.69 7.96
CA ALA A 110 11.91 5.80 8.80
C ALA A 110 12.89 5.37 9.91
N PRO A 111 12.58 4.38 10.77
CA PRO A 111 13.48 4.01 11.85
C PRO A 111 14.73 3.26 11.39
N HIS A 112 14.66 2.44 10.33
CA HIS A 112 15.78 1.55 9.99
C HIS A 112 16.67 2.03 8.85
N PHE A 113 16.14 2.80 7.90
CA PHE A 113 16.87 3.20 6.68
C PHE A 113 17.16 4.70 6.60
N VAL A 114 16.39 5.53 7.30
CA VAL A 114 16.58 6.99 7.35
C VAL A 114 17.17 7.43 8.69
N GLY A 115 16.51 7.11 9.79
CA GLY A 115 16.86 7.64 11.12
C GLY A 115 18.03 6.93 11.82
N LYS A 116 18.33 5.68 11.48
CA LYS A 116 19.42 4.91 12.10
C LYS A 116 20.73 5.08 11.34
N SER A 117 21.82 5.36 12.07
CA SER A 117 23.17 5.28 11.51
C SER A 117 23.55 3.82 11.24
N TRP A 118 24.13 3.53 10.07
CA TRP A 118 24.70 2.22 9.75
C TRP A 118 26.21 2.41 9.63
N ASP A 119 26.84 2.85 10.73
CA ASP A 119 28.27 3.15 10.80
C ASP A 119 28.74 4.00 9.61
N ASP A 120 29.86 3.62 8.97
CA ASP A 120 30.49 4.33 7.84
C ASP A 120 29.79 4.09 6.49
N HIS A 121 28.64 3.40 6.46
CA HIS A 121 27.96 3.11 5.22
C HIS A 121 27.20 4.34 4.68
N PRO A 122 27.37 4.66 3.39
CA PRO A 122 26.70 5.80 2.79
C PRO A 122 25.20 5.51 2.60
N PRO A 123 24.33 6.54 2.50
CA PRO A 123 22.88 6.35 2.38
C PRO A 123 22.46 5.41 1.24
N GLN A 124 23.19 5.42 0.12
CA GLN A 124 22.92 4.56 -1.04
C GLN A 124 23.02 3.07 -0.67
N PHE A 125 23.95 2.69 0.21
CA PHE A 125 24.09 1.31 0.67
C PHE A 125 22.87 0.87 1.48
N LYS A 126 22.36 1.73 2.37
CA LYS A 126 21.14 1.43 3.14
C LYS A 126 19.95 1.18 2.21
N PHE A 127 19.76 2.04 1.21
CA PHE A 127 18.67 1.85 0.24
C PHE A 127 18.90 0.65 -0.68
N TYR A 128 20.14 0.32 -1.03
CA TYR A 128 20.43 -0.94 -1.74
C TYR A 128 19.99 -2.16 -0.91
N MET A 129 20.31 -2.18 0.40
CA MET A 129 19.87 -3.23 1.31
C MET A 129 18.34 -3.27 1.48
N LEU A 130 17.67 -2.11 1.46
CA LEU A 130 16.21 -2.07 1.40
C LEU A 130 15.68 -2.80 0.15
N HIS A 131 16.31 -2.61 -1.02
CA HIS A 131 15.90 -3.31 -2.24
C HIS A 131 16.13 -4.82 -2.15
N ILE A 132 17.21 -5.29 -1.52
CA ILE A 132 17.42 -6.72 -1.28
C ILE A 132 16.28 -7.30 -0.44
N ILE A 133 15.84 -6.60 0.61
CA ILE A 133 14.71 -7.02 1.44
C ILE A 133 13.42 -7.06 0.60
N LEU A 134 13.17 -6.04 -0.22
CA LEU A 134 12.01 -5.99 -1.09
C LEU A 134 11.99 -7.16 -2.09
N ILE A 135 13.13 -7.51 -2.70
CA ILE A 135 13.25 -8.67 -3.60
C ILE A 135 12.90 -9.96 -2.85
N ALA A 136 13.45 -10.17 -1.65
CA ALA A 136 13.15 -11.36 -0.86
C ALA A 136 11.67 -11.42 -0.43
N MET A 137 11.06 -10.28 -0.13
CA MET A 137 9.62 -10.18 0.13
C MET A 137 8.80 -10.51 -1.11
N ASP A 138 9.19 -10.00 -2.28
CA ASP A 138 8.52 -10.27 -3.56
C ASP A 138 8.56 -11.76 -3.89
N GLU A 139 9.72 -12.42 -3.74
CA GLU A 139 9.86 -13.86 -3.97
C GLU A 139 8.96 -14.68 -3.02
N ARG A 140 8.96 -14.33 -1.72
CA ARG A 140 8.09 -14.97 -0.73
C ARG A 140 6.62 -14.77 -1.05
N ASP A 141 6.23 -13.54 -1.36
CA ASP A 141 4.83 -13.14 -1.54
C ASP A 141 4.28 -13.70 -2.86
N LEU A 142 5.07 -13.66 -3.94
CA LEU A 142 4.71 -14.26 -5.22
C LEU A 142 4.44 -15.78 -5.09
N ALA A 143 5.19 -16.49 -4.25
CA ALA A 143 5.02 -17.93 -4.04
C ALA A 143 3.68 -18.30 -3.37
N ILE A 144 2.97 -17.34 -2.77
CA ILE A 144 1.70 -17.56 -2.06
C ILE A 144 0.51 -16.86 -2.72
N LEU A 145 0.72 -16.12 -3.82
CA LEU A 145 -0.37 -15.51 -4.57
C LEU A 145 -1.16 -16.62 -5.28
N GLU A 146 -2.45 -16.70 -4.95
CA GLU A 146 -3.46 -17.51 -5.65
C GLU A 146 -3.87 -16.90 -7.01
#